data_AF-A0A7H0HSU5-F1
#
_entry.id   AF-A0A7H0HSU5-F1
#
_cell.length_a   1.000
_cell.length_b   1.000
_cell.length_c   1.000
_cell.angle_alpha   90.00
_cell.angle_beta   90.00
_cell.angle_gamma   90.00
#
_symmetry.space_group_name_H-M   'P 1'
#
loop_
_entity.id
_entity.type
_entity.pdbx_description
1 polymer ?
#
loop_
_entity_poly.entity_id
_entity_poly.type
_entity_poly.pdbx_seq_one_letter_code
_entity_poly.pdbx_strand_id
1 'polypeptide(L)'
;MNASDRTPADLLRSALAADPARPLVTFYDDATGERVELSVATFANWVAKTANLLQGEMSAEPGERLALLLPAHWQSAVWLLACSSVGVVADVGGDPSAADHVVAGPGRFEDGLACRGERMALSLAPMGRRFTTPPAGWADYAVEVPSQGDRFAPYAPVDPDAEALTVAGTALTGAELVGRARADAERLGLTPGARVLSGLGYDTWDGLAAGLFAPLAAGASVVLCRNLGELSEDGLAKRVESERVSVTVR
;
A
#
# COMPACT_ATOMS: atom_id res chain seq x y z
N MET A 1 -15.58 -12.15 9.98
CA MET A 1 -14.99 -10.83 10.31
C MET A 1 -14.64 -10.81 11.78
N ASN A 2 -13.45 -10.34 12.13
CA ASN A 2 -13.02 -10.20 13.52
C ASN A 2 -13.46 -8.82 14.05
N ALA A 3 -14.23 -8.80 15.14
CA ALA A 3 -14.75 -7.56 15.71
C ALA A 3 -13.66 -6.67 16.34
N SER A 4 -12.45 -7.19 16.52
CA SER A 4 -11.32 -6.46 17.10
C SER A 4 -10.49 -5.67 16.09
N ASP A 5 -10.66 -5.86 14.78
CA ASP A 5 -9.85 -5.13 13.80
C ASP A 5 -10.34 -3.68 13.72
N ARG A 6 -9.54 -2.75 14.23
CA ARG A 6 -9.82 -1.30 14.25
C ARG A 6 -8.81 -0.48 13.46
N THR A 7 -7.72 -1.08 12.99
CA THR A 7 -6.75 -0.47 12.07
C THR A 7 -6.50 -1.37 10.85
N PRO A 8 -6.02 -0.81 9.72
CA PRO A 8 -5.53 -1.63 8.60
C PRO A 8 -4.47 -2.66 9.00
N ALA A 9 -3.58 -2.32 9.94
CA ALA A 9 -2.60 -3.25 10.47
C ALA A 9 -3.26 -4.45 11.18
N ASP A 10 -4.39 -4.25 11.87
CA ASP A 10 -5.15 -5.35 12.47
C ASP A 10 -5.74 -6.28 11.40
N LEU A 11 -6.30 -5.72 10.31
CA LEU A 11 -6.82 -6.51 9.19
C LEU A 11 -5.73 -7.41 8.59
N LEU A 12 -4.52 -6.89 8.41
CA LEU A 12 -3.38 -7.68 7.91
C LEU A 12 -2.96 -8.77 8.91
N ARG A 13 -2.94 -8.48 10.22
CA ARG A 13 -2.67 -9.50 11.24
C ARG A 13 -3.73 -10.59 11.25
N SER A 14 -5.00 -10.24 11.16
CA SER A 14 -6.12 -11.19 11.04
C SER A 14 -6.01 -12.03 9.77
N ALA A 15 -5.63 -11.44 8.64
CA ALA A 15 -5.39 -12.17 7.40
C ALA A 15 -4.22 -13.17 7.53
N LEU A 16 -3.11 -12.74 8.15
CA LEU A 16 -1.92 -13.57 8.37
C LEU A 16 -2.21 -14.76 9.28
N ALA A 17 -3.03 -14.56 10.32
CA ALA A 17 -3.45 -15.62 11.23
C ALA A 17 -4.41 -16.62 10.57
N ALA A 18 -5.25 -16.17 9.64
CA ALA A 18 -6.25 -17.01 8.99
C ALA A 18 -5.65 -17.91 7.89
N ASP A 19 -4.91 -17.33 6.96
CA ASP A 19 -4.26 -18.05 5.86
C ASP A 19 -3.05 -17.25 5.35
N PRO A 20 -1.83 -17.56 5.79
CA PRO A 20 -0.62 -16.85 5.38
C PRO A 20 -0.22 -17.13 3.93
N ALA A 21 -0.62 -18.28 3.37
CA ALA A 21 -0.15 -18.75 2.08
C ALA A 21 -1.00 -18.26 0.90
N ARG A 22 -2.26 -17.87 1.14
CA ARG A 22 -3.14 -17.38 0.06
C ARG A 22 -2.56 -16.13 -0.63
N PRO A 23 -2.83 -15.96 -1.93
CA PRO A 23 -2.56 -14.70 -2.63
C PRO A 23 -3.26 -13.53 -1.94
N LEU A 24 -2.56 -12.40 -1.86
CA LEU A 24 -3.14 -11.14 -1.39
C LEU A 24 -3.11 -10.08 -2.49
N VAL A 25 -1.93 -9.86 -3.09
CA VAL A 25 -1.72 -8.88 -4.16
C VAL A 25 -1.06 -9.55 -5.36
N THR A 26 -1.69 -9.44 -6.52
CA THR A 26 -1.07 -9.70 -7.82
C THR A 26 -1.01 -8.38 -8.58
N PHE A 27 0.18 -7.83 -8.73
CA PHE A 27 0.41 -6.55 -9.40
C PHE A 27 0.81 -6.75 -10.86
N TYR A 28 0.24 -5.93 -11.73
CA TYR A 28 0.61 -5.77 -13.12
C TYR A 28 0.92 -4.32 -13.43
N ASP A 29 1.99 -4.07 -14.18
CA ASP A 29 2.20 -2.80 -14.89
C ASP A 29 2.18 -3.08 -16.40
N ASP A 30 1.08 -2.71 -17.04
CA ASP A 30 0.83 -3.01 -18.45
C ASP A 30 1.70 -2.18 -19.41
N ALA A 31 2.36 -1.12 -18.94
CA ALA A 31 3.33 -0.37 -19.73
C ALA A 31 4.72 -1.03 -19.75
N THR A 32 5.08 -1.79 -18.71
CA THR A 32 6.41 -2.41 -18.58
C THR A 32 6.40 -3.93 -18.72
N GLY A 33 5.23 -4.55 -18.59
CA GLY A 33 5.06 -6.00 -18.52
C GLY A 33 5.42 -6.61 -17.15
N GLU A 34 5.63 -5.79 -16.12
CA GLU A 34 5.89 -6.30 -14.76
C GLU A 34 4.71 -7.12 -14.25
N ARG A 35 5.02 -8.27 -13.64
CA ARG A 35 4.09 -9.04 -12.81
C ARG A 35 4.75 -9.40 -11.49
N VAL A 36 4.10 -9.07 -10.38
CA VAL A 36 4.52 -9.45 -9.02
C VAL A 36 3.36 -10.12 -8.31
N GLU A 37 3.62 -11.19 -7.58
CA GLU A 37 2.61 -11.89 -6.80
C GLU A 37 3.09 -12.05 -5.35
N LEU A 38 2.26 -11.61 -4.42
CA LEU A 38 2.55 -11.60 -2.99
C LEU A 38 1.43 -12.35 -2.27
N SER A 39 1.84 -13.41 -1.56
CA SER A 39 1.00 -14.02 -0.53
C SER A 39 0.78 -13.06 0.63
N VAL A 40 -0.19 -13.36 1.51
CA VAL A 40 -0.37 -12.60 2.76
C VAL A 40 0.93 -12.57 3.58
N ALA A 41 1.63 -13.70 3.72
CA ALA A 41 2.89 -13.77 4.46
C ALA A 41 3.99 -12.93 3.82
N THR A 42 4.17 -13.02 2.50
CA THR A 42 5.19 -12.22 1.81
C THR A 42 4.88 -10.73 1.93
N PHE A 43 3.62 -10.33 1.74
CA PHE A 43 3.20 -8.95 1.89
C PHE A 43 3.41 -8.44 3.32
N ALA A 44 3.04 -9.23 4.33
CA ALA A 44 3.25 -8.89 5.73
C ALA A 44 4.75 -8.74 6.10
N ASN A 45 5.63 -9.56 5.53
CA ASN A 45 7.07 -9.41 5.71
C ASN A 45 7.59 -8.09 5.14
N TRP A 46 7.12 -7.69 3.95
CA TRP A 46 7.44 -6.38 3.39
C TRP A 46 6.94 -5.25 4.29
N VAL A 47 5.68 -5.32 4.74
CA VAL A 47 5.11 -4.34 5.68
C VAL A 47 5.94 -4.25 6.97
N ALA A 48 6.35 -5.38 7.55
CA ALA A 48 7.16 -5.39 8.76
C ALA A 48 8.54 -4.75 8.56
N LYS A 49 9.20 -5.05 7.43
CA LYS A 49 10.48 -4.42 7.07
C LYS A 49 10.34 -2.91 6.88
N THR A 50 9.31 -2.47 6.16
CA THR A 50 9.05 -1.04 5.94
C THR A 50 8.64 -0.32 7.23
N ALA A 51 7.91 -0.98 8.13
CA ALA A 51 7.55 -0.41 9.42
C ALA A 51 8.77 -0.28 10.35
N ASN A 52 9.68 -1.26 10.34
CA ASN A 52 10.98 -1.15 11.02
C ASN A 52 11.84 -0.04 10.44
N LEU A 53 11.86 0.11 9.11
CA LEU A 53 12.55 1.21 8.42
C LEU A 53 12.01 2.58 8.88
N LEU A 54 10.69 2.72 8.92
CA LEU A 54 10.00 3.95 9.34
C LEU A 54 10.40 4.36 10.75
N GLN A 55 10.21 3.51 11.75
CA GLN A 55 10.49 3.90 13.14
C GLN A 55 11.99 3.89 13.49
N GLY A 56 12.80 3.09 12.79
CA GLY A 56 14.21 2.87 13.09
C GLY A 56 15.11 3.85 12.35
N GLU A 57 15.17 3.72 11.03
CA GLU A 57 16.08 4.53 10.19
C GLU A 57 15.51 5.92 9.93
N MET A 58 14.21 6.00 9.60
CA MET A 58 13.57 7.30 9.35
C MET A 58 13.19 8.04 10.64
N SER A 59 13.28 7.36 11.79
CA SER A 59 12.89 7.90 13.10
C SER A 59 11.46 8.48 13.12
N ALA A 60 10.55 7.93 12.31
CA ALA A 60 9.19 8.42 12.20
C ALA A 60 8.38 8.11 13.46
N GLU A 61 7.66 9.11 13.97
CA GLU A 61 6.86 9.02 15.19
C GLU A 61 5.35 8.91 14.89
N PRO A 62 4.57 8.31 15.80
CA PRO A 62 3.11 8.32 15.67
C PRO A 62 2.54 9.73 15.58
N GLY A 63 1.65 9.96 14.61
CA GLY A 63 1.05 11.26 14.32
C GLY A 63 1.83 12.14 13.33
N GLU A 64 3.09 11.81 13.04
CA GLU A 64 3.83 12.45 11.95
C GLU A 64 3.24 12.09 10.59
N ARG A 65 3.48 12.96 9.60
CA ARG A 65 2.91 12.87 8.26
C ARG A 65 3.95 12.46 7.23
N LEU A 66 3.59 11.44 6.44
CA LEU A 66 4.38 10.96 5.33
C LEU A 66 3.66 11.27 4.01
N ALA A 67 4.24 12.16 3.20
CA ALA A 67 3.77 12.39 1.83
C ALA A 67 4.13 11.19 0.94
N LEU A 68 3.12 10.49 0.44
CA LEU A 68 3.27 9.31 -0.41
C LEU A 68 3.07 9.69 -1.88
N LEU A 69 4.17 9.99 -2.57
CA LEU A 69 4.20 10.40 -3.97
C LEU A 69 4.46 9.20 -4.90
N LEU A 70 3.63 8.16 -4.76
CA LEU A 70 3.70 6.93 -5.54
C LEU A 70 2.39 6.70 -6.31
N PRO A 71 2.45 6.06 -7.50
CA PRO A 71 1.25 5.60 -8.19
C PRO A 71 0.61 4.40 -7.45
N ALA A 72 -0.52 3.92 -7.96
CA ALA A 72 -1.03 2.60 -7.57
C ALA A 72 0.02 1.52 -7.89
N HIS A 73 0.58 0.91 -6.84
CA HIS A 73 1.65 -0.09 -6.93
C HIS A 73 1.64 -0.95 -5.68
N TRP A 74 2.11 -2.20 -5.79
CA TRP A 74 2.25 -3.07 -4.61
C TRP A 74 3.15 -2.48 -3.51
N GLN A 75 4.17 -1.67 -3.87
CA GLN A 75 5.04 -1.00 -2.89
C GLN A 75 4.29 0.12 -2.18
N SER A 76 3.44 0.89 -2.89
CA SER A 76 2.54 1.88 -2.28
C SER A 76 1.60 1.21 -1.27
N ALA A 77 1.06 0.04 -1.60
CA ALA A 77 0.23 -0.74 -0.67
C ALA A 77 1.01 -1.18 0.58
N VAL A 78 2.27 -1.59 0.43
CA VAL A 78 3.16 -1.90 1.56
C VAL A 78 3.37 -0.67 2.44
N TRP A 79 3.69 0.49 1.86
CA TRP A 79 3.89 1.75 2.61
C TRP A 79 2.64 2.19 3.38
N LEU A 80 1.45 2.07 2.78
CA LEU A 80 0.19 2.39 3.46
C LEU A 80 -0.03 1.54 4.71
N LEU A 81 0.21 0.23 4.63
CA LEU A 81 0.06 -0.67 5.77
C LEU A 81 1.20 -0.51 6.79
N ALA A 82 2.40 -0.14 6.34
CA ALA A 82 3.53 0.16 7.23
C ALA A 82 3.27 1.43 8.05
N CYS A 83 2.79 2.51 7.42
CA CYS A 83 2.39 3.74 8.11
C CYS A 83 1.32 3.44 9.17
N SER A 84 0.27 2.69 8.79
CA SER A 84 -0.77 2.24 9.74
C SER A 84 -0.22 1.37 10.87
N SER A 85 0.87 0.64 10.67
CA SER A 85 1.48 -0.22 11.70
C SER A 85 2.27 0.59 12.71
N VAL A 86 2.90 1.69 12.28
CA VAL A 86 3.68 2.60 13.13
C VAL A 86 2.80 3.65 13.80
N GLY A 87 1.67 4.03 13.17
CA GLY A 87 0.85 5.17 13.58
C GLY A 87 1.21 6.48 12.88
N VAL A 88 1.95 6.40 11.77
CA VAL A 88 2.27 7.54 10.88
C VAL A 88 1.07 7.78 9.96
N VAL A 89 0.74 9.06 9.75
CA VAL A 89 -0.31 9.46 8.81
C VAL A 89 0.22 9.36 7.38
N ALA A 90 -0.30 8.42 6.61
CA ALA A 90 -0.01 8.37 5.17
C ALA A 90 -0.82 9.44 4.44
N ASP A 91 -0.17 10.35 3.73
CA ASP A 91 -0.81 11.41 2.94
C ASP A 91 -0.59 11.17 1.44
N VAL A 92 -1.59 10.58 0.79
CA VAL A 92 -1.48 10.14 -0.60
C VAL A 92 -1.52 11.35 -1.53
N GLY A 93 -0.40 11.57 -2.23
CA GLY A 93 -0.23 12.77 -3.05
C GLY A 93 -0.11 14.07 -2.25
N GLY A 94 0.14 13.98 -0.94
CA GLY A 94 0.26 15.13 -0.05
C GLY A 94 1.39 16.10 -0.42
N ASP A 95 1.34 17.31 0.12
CA ASP A 95 2.35 18.35 -0.08
C ASP A 95 3.64 18.01 0.68
N PRO A 96 4.78 17.75 -0.01
CA PRO A 96 6.02 17.40 0.66
C PRO A 96 6.58 18.52 1.53
N SER A 97 6.22 19.78 1.28
CA SER A 97 6.69 20.92 2.09
C SER A 97 6.03 21.01 3.46
N ALA A 98 4.91 20.31 3.64
CA ALA A 98 4.13 20.24 4.88
C ALA A 98 4.21 18.85 5.56
N ALA A 99 4.99 17.93 5.01
CA ALA A 99 5.18 16.58 5.55
C ALA A 99 6.48 16.48 6.37
N ASP A 100 6.47 15.58 7.36
CA ASP A 100 7.64 15.25 8.15
C ASP A 100 8.58 14.33 7.36
N HIS A 101 8.01 13.43 6.55
CA HIS A 101 8.73 12.49 5.70
C HIS A 101 8.13 12.43 4.29
N VAL A 102 8.91 12.00 3.30
CA VAL A 102 8.39 11.77 1.95
C VAL A 102 8.93 10.49 1.33
N VAL A 103 8.03 9.80 0.64
CA VAL A 103 8.34 8.63 -0.17
C VAL A 103 7.93 8.95 -1.60
N ALA A 104 8.87 8.84 -2.54
CA ALA A 104 8.60 9.21 -3.93
C ALA A 104 9.10 8.17 -4.93
N GLY A 105 8.45 8.18 -6.10
CA GLY A 105 8.83 7.38 -7.26
C GLY A 105 9.27 8.26 -8.44
N PRO A 106 9.59 7.65 -9.59
CA PRO A 106 10.02 8.36 -10.79
C PRO A 106 9.04 9.46 -11.18
N GLY A 107 9.58 10.64 -11.53
CA GLY A 107 8.80 11.83 -11.89
C GLY A 107 8.38 12.71 -10.71
N ARG A 108 8.56 12.27 -9.45
CA ARG A 108 8.16 13.03 -8.24
C ARG A 108 9.32 13.39 -7.31
N PHE A 109 10.56 13.06 -7.68
CA PHE A 109 11.74 13.32 -6.83
C PHE A 109 12.02 14.81 -6.64
N GLU A 110 11.79 15.64 -7.68
CA GLU A 110 12.00 17.09 -7.57
C GLU A 110 11.02 17.72 -6.58
N ASP A 111 9.73 17.39 -6.69
CA ASP A 111 8.69 17.82 -5.74
C ASP A 111 9.04 17.44 -4.29
N GLY A 112 9.52 16.21 -4.09
CA GLY A 112 9.86 15.70 -2.77
C GLY A 112 11.06 16.38 -2.10
N LEU A 113 11.90 17.13 -2.84
CA LEU A 113 13.00 17.91 -2.24
C LEU A 113 12.50 19.04 -1.33
N ALA A 114 11.22 19.43 -1.44
CA ALA A 114 10.61 20.40 -0.54
C ALA A 114 10.48 19.87 0.91
N CYS A 115 10.45 18.54 1.10
CA CYS A 115 10.45 17.92 2.42
C CYS A 115 11.79 18.11 3.12
N ARG A 116 11.74 18.50 4.40
CA ARG A 116 12.93 18.76 5.23
C ARG A 116 13.41 17.55 6.02
N GLY A 117 12.55 16.58 6.28
CA GLY A 117 12.91 15.33 6.96
C GLY A 117 13.37 14.26 5.97
N GLU A 118 13.11 13.00 6.32
CA GLU A 118 13.67 11.86 5.60
C GLU A 118 12.98 11.64 4.24
N ARG A 119 13.80 11.34 3.24
CA ARG A 119 13.40 11.22 1.84
C ARG A 119 13.78 9.85 1.30
N MET A 120 12.77 9.03 1.03
CA MET A 120 12.95 7.65 0.58
C MET A 120 12.51 7.48 -0.89
N ALA A 121 13.45 7.08 -1.75
CA ALA A 121 13.20 6.92 -3.17
C ALA A 121 12.91 5.46 -3.52
N LEU A 122 11.89 5.24 -4.33
CA LEU A 122 11.58 3.96 -4.95
C LEU A 122 11.80 4.05 -6.45
N SER A 123 12.56 3.12 -7.01
CA SER A 123 12.76 3.06 -8.46
C SER A 123 11.48 2.65 -9.20
N LEU A 124 10.61 1.89 -8.53
CA LEU A 124 9.48 1.17 -9.11
C LEU A 124 9.85 0.32 -10.33
N ALA A 125 11.12 -0.09 -10.41
CA ALA A 125 11.58 -1.02 -11.44
C ALA A 125 11.11 -2.44 -11.12
N PRO A 126 10.92 -3.29 -12.16
CA PRO A 126 10.45 -4.65 -11.98
C PRO A 126 11.16 -5.40 -10.85
N MET A 127 10.38 -6.06 -9.99
CA MET A 127 10.84 -6.78 -8.79
C MET A 127 11.45 -5.91 -7.69
N GLY A 128 11.17 -4.59 -7.68
CA GLY A 128 11.70 -3.68 -6.67
C GLY A 128 13.22 -3.49 -6.75
N ARG A 129 13.79 -3.50 -7.97
CA ARG A 129 15.24 -3.35 -8.16
C ARG A 129 15.74 -1.99 -7.67
N ARG A 130 16.92 -1.97 -7.05
CA ARG A 130 17.61 -0.73 -6.64
C ARG A 130 17.96 0.19 -7.80
N PHE A 131 18.20 1.45 -7.50
CA PHE A 131 18.78 2.38 -8.46
C PHE A 131 20.22 1.97 -8.79
N THR A 132 20.67 2.25 -10.01
CA THR A 132 22.11 2.24 -10.32
C THR A 132 22.82 3.38 -9.59
N THR A 133 22.18 4.56 -9.61
CA THR A 133 22.57 5.74 -8.84
C THR A 133 21.30 6.35 -8.28
N PRO A 134 21.13 6.42 -6.94
CA PRO A 134 19.94 7.02 -6.36
C PRO A 134 19.87 8.53 -6.67
N PRO A 135 18.66 9.12 -6.74
CA PRO A 135 18.51 10.56 -6.86
C PRO A 135 19.23 11.30 -5.73
N ALA A 136 19.88 12.42 -6.06
CA ALA A 136 20.62 13.20 -5.05
C ALA A 136 19.69 13.68 -3.92
N GLY A 137 20.11 13.45 -2.68
CA GLY A 137 19.33 13.83 -1.49
C GLY A 137 18.27 12.81 -1.06
N TRP A 138 18.28 11.61 -1.65
CA TRP A 138 17.36 10.52 -1.34
C TRP A 138 18.10 9.25 -0.89
N ALA A 139 17.52 8.54 0.09
CA ALA A 139 17.88 7.15 0.39
C ALA A 139 17.21 6.20 -0.61
N ASP A 140 17.83 5.05 -0.91
CA ASP A 140 17.27 4.04 -1.83
C ASP A 140 16.53 2.97 -1.04
N TYR A 141 15.21 2.92 -1.20
CA TYR A 141 14.37 1.95 -0.50
C TYR A 141 14.82 0.50 -0.72
N ALA A 142 15.23 0.14 -1.93
CA ALA A 142 15.64 -1.22 -2.26
C ALA A 142 17.03 -1.59 -1.69
N VAL A 143 17.78 -0.61 -1.20
CA VAL A 143 19.02 -0.82 -0.44
C VAL A 143 18.72 -0.92 1.06
N GLU A 144 17.84 -0.07 1.58
CA GLU A 144 17.57 0.02 3.01
C GLU A 144 16.65 -1.09 3.54
N VAL A 145 15.59 -1.45 2.80
CA VAL A 145 14.57 -2.37 3.30
C VAL A 145 15.02 -3.83 3.49
N PRO A 146 15.95 -4.43 2.70
CA PRO A 146 16.29 -5.83 2.86
C PRO A 146 16.92 -6.16 4.22
N SER A 147 17.68 -5.23 4.81
CA SER A 147 18.37 -5.40 6.09
C SER A 147 17.44 -5.32 7.31
N GLN A 148 16.22 -4.79 7.12
CA GLN A 148 15.25 -4.60 8.19
C GLN A 148 14.67 -5.94 8.71
N GLY A 149 14.19 -5.96 9.96
CA GLY A 149 13.56 -7.14 10.54
C GLY A 149 12.26 -7.53 9.82
N ASP A 150 11.96 -8.83 9.75
CA ASP A 150 10.70 -9.38 9.20
C ASP A 150 9.58 -9.51 10.23
N ARG A 151 9.86 -9.11 11.47
CA ARG A 151 8.89 -8.94 12.56
C ARG A 151 8.89 -7.49 13.00
N PHE A 152 7.71 -6.97 13.28
CA PHE A 152 7.52 -5.60 13.70
C PHE A 152 6.72 -5.53 15.00
N ALA A 153 7.14 -4.65 15.89
CA ALA A 153 6.40 -4.25 17.08
C ALA A 153 6.55 -2.72 17.23
N PRO A 154 5.44 -1.97 17.27
CA PRO A 154 5.53 -0.52 17.37
C PRO A 154 6.04 -0.11 18.76
N TYR A 155 6.81 0.97 18.84
CA TYR A 155 7.32 1.48 20.11
C TYR A 155 6.22 2.02 21.03
N ALA A 156 5.12 2.49 20.45
CA ALA A 156 3.93 2.93 21.16
C ALA A 156 2.67 2.24 20.61
N PRO A 157 1.61 2.04 21.41
CA PRO A 157 0.33 1.59 20.89
C PRO A 157 -0.20 2.56 19.82
N VAL A 158 -0.71 2.02 18.71
CA VAL A 158 -1.38 2.81 17.68
C VAL A 158 -2.82 3.04 18.10
N ASP A 159 -3.23 4.30 18.21
CA ASP A 159 -4.61 4.69 18.51
C ASP A 159 -5.48 4.58 17.25
N PRO A 160 -6.50 3.69 17.22
CA PRO A 160 -7.38 3.57 16.06
C PRO A 160 -8.24 4.82 15.80
N ASP A 161 -8.40 5.69 16.79
CA ASP A 161 -9.20 6.90 16.69
C ASP A 161 -8.35 8.14 16.33
N ALA A 162 -7.03 7.95 16.16
CA ALA A 162 -6.12 8.95 15.56
C ALA A 162 -6.15 8.90 14.03
N GLU A 163 -5.79 10.03 13.40
CA GLU A 163 -5.64 10.12 11.94
C GLU A 163 -4.62 9.09 11.44
N ALA A 164 -4.94 8.39 10.36
CA ALA A 164 -4.11 7.33 9.79
C ALA A 164 -3.85 7.50 8.29
N LEU A 165 -4.79 8.11 7.57
CA LEU A 165 -4.73 8.28 6.13
C LEU A 165 -5.35 9.62 5.74
N THR A 166 -4.66 10.37 4.88
CA THR A 166 -5.24 11.45 4.08
C THR A 166 -5.19 11.06 2.61
N VAL A 167 -6.32 11.20 1.91
CA VAL A 167 -6.43 10.98 0.46
C VAL A 167 -7.44 11.95 -0.13
N ALA A 168 -7.10 12.59 -1.25
CA ALA A 168 -7.96 13.58 -1.92
C ALA A 168 -8.52 14.65 -0.95
N GLY A 169 -7.70 15.11 0.01
CA GLY A 169 -8.08 16.09 1.03
C GLY A 169 -9.01 15.58 2.13
N THR A 170 -9.33 14.28 2.16
CA THR A 170 -10.11 13.66 3.24
C THR A 170 -9.19 12.92 4.20
N ALA A 171 -9.16 13.36 5.45
CA ALA A 171 -8.50 12.68 6.55
C ALA A 171 -9.44 11.60 7.14
N LEU A 172 -8.87 10.43 7.46
CA LEU A 172 -9.57 9.30 8.07
C LEU A 172 -8.76 8.78 9.24
N THR A 173 -9.46 8.50 10.33
CA THR A 173 -8.91 7.70 11.42
C THR A 173 -8.74 6.23 11.02
N GLY A 174 -7.94 5.46 11.77
CA GLY A 174 -7.80 4.02 11.54
C GLY A 174 -9.14 3.28 11.58
N ALA A 175 -10.00 3.62 12.55
CA ALA A 175 -11.32 3.02 12.73
C ALA A 175 -12.28 3.37 11.58
N GLU A 176 -12.30 4.63 11.14
CA GLU A 176 -13.12 5.05 10.00
C GLU A 176 -12.67 4.40 8.70
N LEU A 177 -11.35 4.29 8.49
CA LEU A 177 -10.77 3.63 7.33
C LEU A 177 -11.23 2.16 7.26
N VAL A 178 -11.11 1.41 8.35
CA VAL A 178 -11.58 0.01 8.41
C VAL A 178 -13.09 -0.09 8.21
N GLY A 179 -13.86 0.83 8.82
CA GLY A 179 -15.32 0.89 8.65
C GLY A 179 -15.73 1.09 7.20
N ARG A 180 -15.12 2.08 6.52
CA ARG A 180 -15.38 2.34 5.09
C ARG A 180 -14.94 1.17 4.21
N ALA A 181 -13.77 0.58 4.47
CA ALA A 181 -13.28 -0.58 3.73
C ALA A 181 -14.24 -1.77 3.79
N ARG A 182 -14.86 -2.02 4.96
CA ARG A 182 -15.89 -3.06 5.13
C ARG A 182 -17.17 -2.72 4.36
N ALA A 183 -17.63 -1.47 4.46
CA ALA A 183 -18.81 -1.02 3.71
C ALA A 183 -18.62 -1.13 2.19
N ASP A 184 -17.44 -0.78 1.68
CA ASP A 184 -17.10 -0.93 0.27
C ASP A 184 -16.96 -2.40 -0.14
N ALA A 185 -16.42 -3.25 0.73
CA ALA A 185 -16.38 -4.68 0.49
C ALA A 185 -17.80 -5.27 0.36
N GLU A 186 -18.73 -4.88 1.22
CA GLU A 186 -20.15 -5.28 1.13
C GLU A 186 -20.80 -4.74 -0.14
N ARG A 187 -20.58 -3.47 -0.49
CA ARG A 187 -21.10 -2.84 -1.71
C ARG A 187 -20.61 -3.52 -2.98
N LEU A 188 -19.36 -3.97 -2.99
CA LEU A 188 -18.76 -4.72 -4.10
C LEU A 188 -19.11 -6.22 -4.06
N GLY A 189 -19.85 -6.69 -3.05
CA GLY A 189 -20.23 -8.10 -2.90
C GLY A 189 -19.03 -9.02 -2.62
N LEU A 190 -17.97 -8.50 -1.99
CA LEU A 190 -16.75 -9.27 -1.73
C LEU A 190 -16.99 -10.27 -0.60
N THR A 191 -16.76 -11.54 -0.91
CA THR A 191 -16.71 -12.63 0.06
C THR A 191 -15.26 -13.06 0.31
N PRO A 192 -14.96 -13.77 1.41
CA PRO A 192 -13.65 -14.40 1.58
C PRO A 192 -13.27 -15.23 0.35
N GLY A 193 -12.04 -15.07 -0.13
CA GLY A 193 -11.55 -15.73 -1.33
C GLY A 193 -11.95 -15.08 -2.67
N ALA A 194 -12.76 -14.02 -2.68
CA ALA A 194 -13.01 -13.22 -3.87
C ALA A 194 -11.70 -12.63 -4.42
N ARG A 195 -11.69 -12.32 -5.72
CA ARG A 195 -10.53 -11.75 -6.42
C ARG A 195 -10.96 -10.53 -7.23
N VAL A 196 -10.52 -9.36 -6.78
CA VAL A 196 -10.89 -8.07 -7.36
C VAL A 196 -9.83 -7.64 -8.35
N LEU A 197 -10.19 -7.35 -9.60
CA LEU A 197 -9.32 -6.61 -10.49
C LEU A 197 -9.57 -5.11 -10.31
N SER A 198 -8.53 -4.35 -9.99
CA SER A 198 -8.60 -2.89 -9.87
C SER A 198 -7.66 -2.23 -10.87
N GLY A 199 -8.21 -1.38 -11.74
CA GLY A 199 -7.47 -0.48 -12.63
C GLY A 199 -7.36 0.96 -12.14
N LEU A 200 -7.90 1.26 -10.95
CA LEU A 200 -7.98 2.61 -10.40
C LEU A 200 -6.66 3.09 -9.77
N GLY A 201 -6.42 4.40 -9.86
CA GLY A 201 -5.31 5.08 -9.17
C GLY A 201 -5.55 5.20 -7.65
N TYR A 202 -4.48 5.30 -6.87
CA TYR A 202 -4.55 5.42 -5.40
C TYR A 202 -4.80 6.86 -4.91
N ASP A 203 -4.90 7.82 -5.83
CA ASP A 203 -5.17 9.24 -5.57
C ASP A 203 -6.60 9.53 -5.10
N THR A 204 -7.46 8.52 -5.06
CA THR A 204 -8.84 8.61 -4.56
C THR A 204 -9.14 7.50 -3.56
N TRP A 205 -10.16 7.72 -2.72
CA TRP A 205 -10.66 6.67 -1.82
C TRP A 205 -11.11 5.42 -2.59
N ASP A 206 -11.84 5.57 -3.70
CA ASP A 206 -12.37 4.43 -4.46
C ASP A 206 -11.25 3.51 -4.97
N GLY A 207 -10.13 4.08 -5.42
CA GLY A 207 -8.99 3.28 -5.85
C GLY A 207 -8.23 2.62 -4.71
N LEU A 208 -8.09 3.28 -3.55
CA LEU A 208 -7.53 2.66 -2.34
C LEU A 208 -8.44 1.54 -1.80
N ALA A 209 -9.76 1.76 -1.83
CA ALA A 209 -10.75 0.78 -1.40
C ALA A 209 -10.69 -0.46 -2.30
N ALA A 210 -10.87 -0.30 -3.62
CA ALA A 210 -10.86 -1.42 -4.56
C ALA A 210 -9.48 -2.10 -4.70
N GLY A 211 -8.40 -1.31 -4.61
CA GLY A 211 -7.03 -1.75 -4.81
C GLY A 211 -6.36 -2.39 -3.59
N LEU A 212 -6.91 -2.21 -2.39
CA LEU A 212 -6.24 -2.67 -1.15
C LEU A 212 -7.21 -2.93 0.00
N PHE A 213 -7.90 -1.91 0.48
CA PHE A 213 -8.52 -1.97 1.80
C PHE A 213 -9.79 -2.83 1.83
N ALA A 214 -10.67 -2.74 0.84
CA ALA A 214 -11.88 -3.55 0.78
C ALA A 214 -11.57 -5.04 0.56
N PRO A 215 -10.67 -5.45 -0.37
CA PRO A 215 -10.25 -6.83 -0.48
C PRO A 215 -9.64 -7.38 0.83
N LEU A 216 -8.77 -6.59 1.48
CA LEU A 216 -8.16 -7.00 2.75
C LEU A 216 -9.21 -7.19 3.85
N ALA A 217 -10.16 -6.26 3.98
CA ALA A 217 -11.23 -6.30 4.97
C ALA A 217 -12.17 -7.51 4.79
N ALA A 218 -12.41 -7.94 3.56
CA ALA A 218 -13.25 -9.11 3.25
C ALA A 218 -12.53 -10.46 3.34
N GLY A 219 -11.20 -10.48 3.51
CA GLY A 219 -10.42 -11.71 3.32
C GLY A 219 -10.35 -12.16 1.86
N ALA A 220 -10.48 -11.22 0.94
CA ALA A 220 -10.31 -11.39 -0.50
C ALA A 220 -8.87 -11.05 -0.93
N SER A 221 -8.62 -11.04 -2.24
CA SER A 221 -7.35 -10.68 -2.86
C SER A 221 -7.56 -9.71 -4.02
N VAL A 222 -6.50 -9.03 -4.43
CA VAL A 222 -6.54 -8.02 -5.49
C VAL A 222 -5.56 -8.35 -6.62
N VAL A 223 -6.04 -8.17 -7.85
CA VAL A 223 -5.24 -8.04 -9.07
C VAL A 223 -5.14 -6.54 -9.36
N LEU A 224 -4.06 -5.92 -8.91
CA LEU A 224 -3.83 -4.49 -9.04
C LEU A 224 -3.16 -4.21 -10.39
N CYS A 225 -3.86 -3.52 -11.29
CA CYS A 225 -3.36 -3.22 -12.63
C CYS A 225 -3.06 -1.72 -12.76
N ARG A 226 -1.79 -1.41 -13.01
CA ARG A 226 -1.34 -0.07 -13.40
C ARG A 226 -1.23 0.02 -14.92
N ASN A 227 -1.56 1.19 -15.46
CA ASN A 227 -1.55 1.45 -16.91
C ASN A 227 -2.48 0.50 -17.70
N LEU A 228 -3.60 0.09 -17.09
CA LEU A 228 -4.51 -0.91 -17.66
C LEU A 228 -5.03 -0.55 -19.06
N GLY A 229 -5.08 0.75 -19.40
CA GLY A 229 -5.45 1.22 -20.74
C GLY A 229 -4.52 0.78 -21.87
N GLU A 230 -3.29 0.34 -21.55
CA GLU A 230 -2.35 -0.24 -22.52
C GLU A 230 -2.68 -1.70 -22.88
N LEU A 231 -3.54 -2.35 -22.09
CA LEU A 231 -3.97 -3.73 -22.32
C LEU A 231 -5.21 -3.74 -23.23
N SER A 232 -5.18 -4.56 -24.28
CA SER A 232 -6.36 -4.76 -25.12
C SER A 232 -7.51 -5.43 -24.36
N GLU A 233 -8.76 -5.21 -24.78
CA GLU A 233 -9.92 -5.86 -24.16
C GLU A 233 -9.81 -7.40 -24.18
N ASP A 234 -9.27 -8.00 -25.26
CA ASP A 234 -9.00 -9.44 -25.32
C ASP A 234 -7.93 -9.86 -24.31
N GLY A 235 -6.89 -9.04 -24.12
CA GLY A 235 -5.86 -9.27 -23.10
C GLY A 235 -6.43 -9.21 -21.69
N LEU A 236 -7.36 -8.28 -21.47
CA LEU A 236 -8.05 -8.10 -20.20
C LEU A 236 -9.02 -9.24 -19.90
N ALA A 237 -9.80 -9.69 -20.89
CA ALA A 237 -10.64 -10.88 -20.77
C ALA A 237 -9.83 -12.12 -20.38
N LYS A 238 -8.67 -12.33 -21.04
CA LYS A 238 -7.74 -13.40 -20.69
C LYS A 238 -7.19 -13.28 -19.27
N ARG A 239 -6.86 -12.06 -18.81
CA ARG A 239 -6.39 -11.82 -17.44
C ARG A 239 -7.49 -12.12 -16.43
N VAL A 240 -8.72 -11.65 -16.66
CA VAL A 240 -9.88 -11.93 -15.82
C VAL A 240 -10.08 -13.45 -15.66
N GLU A 241 -9.97 -14.20 -16.75
CA GLU A 241 -10.06 -15.67 -16.72
C GLU A 241 -8.88 -16.30 -15.97
N SER A 242 -7.63 -15.96 -16.34
CA SER A 242 -6.43 -16.60 -15.79
C SER A 242 -6.24 -16.33 -14.30
N GLU A 243 -6.55 -15.10 -13.87
CA GLU A 243 -6.46 -14.66 -12.48
C GLU A 243 -7.75 -14.99 -11.70
N ARG A 244 -8.76 -15.61 -12.33
CA ARG A 244 -10.03 -16.01 -11.72
C ARG A 244 -10.73 -14.83 -11.01
N VAL A 245 -10.75 -13.69 -11.68
CA VAL A 245 -11.33 -12.45 -11.16
C VAL A 245 -12.84 -12.61 -11.01
N SER A 246 -13.36 -12.29 -9.83
CA SER A 246 -14.78 -12.33 -9.51
C SER A 246 -15.47 -10.96 -9.60
N VAL A 247 -14.70 -9.87 -9.42
CA VAL A 247 -15.20 -8.49 -9.48
C VAL A 247 -14.17 -7.63 -10.20
N THR A 248 -14.61 -6.75 -11.10
CA THR A 248 -13.75 -5.81 -11.83
C THR A 248 -14.16 -4.38 -11.53
N VAL A 249 -13.19 -3.54 -11.19
CA VAL A 249 -13.34 -2.10 -10.94
C VAL A 249 -12.30 -1.37 -11.79
N ARG A 250 -12.72 -0.43 -12.63
CA ARG A 250 -11.88 0.32 -13.57
C ARG A 250 -12.23 1.79 -13.53
#